data_AF-A0A1G6VFG0-F1
#
_entry.id   AF-A0A1G6VFG0-F1
#
_cell.length_a   1.000
_cell.length_b   1.000
_cell.length_c   1.000
_cell.angle_alpha   90.00
_cell.angle_beta   90.00
_cell.angle_gamma   90.00
#
_symmetry.space_group_name_H-M   'P 1'
#
loop_
_entity.id
_entity.type
_entity.pdbx_description
1 polymer ?
#
loop_
_entity_poly.entity_id
_entity_poly.type
_entity_poly.pdbx_seq_one_letter_code
_entity_poly.pdbx_strand_id
1 'polypeptide(L)'
;MIGKALLQWVDQRFPASRLWNEQWGSYYAPKNLNFWYLFGAFALLTLVIQIVTGIFLVMHYKPDAALAFASVEYIMRDVPWGWLIRYMHSTGASAFFIVVYLHMFRGLMYGSYRRPRELVWIFGSCIFLCLMAEAFLGYLLPWGQMSYWGAQVIINLFAAIPFVGPDLALLIRGDYVVGDATLNRFFSFHVIAVPLALIGLIAAHLMALHEVGSSNPDGIEIKAHLGADGHPLDGIPSHPYHTTHGLWGACIFLSCFCSVVFFAPEAGGYFLEHANFIPADSLKTPPHIAPVWYFTPFYSMLRATTDSMVNLLCVIIGIAAAAGLVKGRMGRLAKALLLVTAVMAISLLKTLDAKFWGVVVMGSSVSILFFLPWLDHAPVKSLRYRPAWHKYVYGVFVASFLALGYFGSKAPSTVGNYASQVGTIVYFGFFLTMPWWSRLGRSKAVPERVVYTH
;
A
#
# COMPACT_ATOMS: atom_id res chain seq x y z
N MET A 1 36.79 18.23 22.85
CA MET A 1 36.94 17.45 24.10
C MET A 1 35.62 17.29 24.85
N ILE A 2 34.82 18.35 25.02
CA ILE A 2 33.51 18.30 25.71
C ILE A 2 32.54 17.29 25.08
N GLY A 3 32.42 17.24 23.74
CA GLY A 3 31.51 16.31 23.07
C GLY A 3 31.83 14.82 23.28
N LYS A 4 33.12 14.44 23.34
CA LYS A 4 33.51 13.04 23.61
C LYS A 4 33.22 12.65 25.05
N ALA A 5 33.50 13.54 26.01
CA ALA A 5 33.20 13.31 27.42
C ALA A 5 31.69 13.18 27.67
N LEU A 6 30.88 14.02 27.02
CA LEU A 6 29.42 13.94 27.08
C LEU A 6 28.90 12.62 26.50
N LEU A 7 29.39 12.22 25.31
CA LEU A 7 28.98 10.96 24.70
C LEU A 7 29.33 9.75 25.57
N GLN A 8 30.53 9.74 26.16
CA GLN A 8 30.93 8.70 27.11
C GLN A 8 30.03 8.68 28.36
N TRP A 9 29.67 9.84 28.90
CA TRP A 9 28.75 9.92 30.04
C TRP A 9 27.36 9.35 29.72
N VAL A 10 26.86 9.60 28.50
CA VAL A 10 25.61 9.01 27.98
C VAL A 10 25.76 7.51 27.81
N ASP A 11 26.78 7.04 27.10
CA ASP A 11 26.99 5.61 26.80
C ASP A 11 27.16 4.73 28.04
N GLN A 12 27.63 5.30 29.16
CA GLN A 12 27.67 4.61 30.45
C GLN A 12 26.27 4.31 31.04
N ARG A 13 25.22 4.99 30.60
CA ARG A 13 23.85 4.93 31.16
C ARG A 13 22.81 4.50 30.14
N PHE A 14 23.03 4.86 28.88
CA PHE A 14 22.15 4.59 27.76
C PHE A 14 23.02 4.28 26.54
N PRO A 15 22.87 3.11 25.88
CA PRO A 15 23.80 2.64 24.85
C PRO A 15 23.62 3.36 23.50
N ALA A 16 23.70 4.69 23.48
CA ALA A 16 23.42 5.52 22.31
C ALA A 16 24.31 5.18 21.11
N SER A 17 25.63 5.12 21.31
CA SER A 17 26.58 4.84 20.23
C SER A 17 26.40 3.41 19.69
N ARG A 18 26.13 2.45 20.58
CA ARG A 18 25.88 1.06 20.19
C ARG A 18 24.60 0.94 19.37
N LEU A 19 23.50 1.53 19.84
CA LEU A 19 22.22 1.54 19.12
C LEU A 19 22.36 2.21 17.76
N TRP A 20 23.06 3.36 17.68
CA TRP A 20 23.36 4.01 16.42
C TRP A 20 24.12 3.08 15.46
N ASN A 21 25.20 2.45 15.93
CA ASN A 21 26.05 1.61 15.09
C ASN A 21 25.36 0.32 14.63
N GLU A 22 24.57 -0.32 15.50
CA GLU A 22 23.81 -1.54 15.18
C GLU A 22 22.65 -1.24 14.21
N GLN A 23 21.98 -0.10 14.34
CA GLN A 23 20.81 0.24 13.53
C GLN A 23 21.14 0.95 12.22
N TRP A 24 22.21 1.75 12.17
CA TRP A 24 22.52 2.55 10.98
C TRP A 24 24.01 2.80 10.75
N GLY A 25 24.75 3.27 11.75
CA GLY A 25 26.12 3.74 11.60
C GLY A 25 27.05 2.72 10.93
N SER A 26 27.27 1.60 11.61
CA SER A 26 28.13 0.50 11.15
C SER A 26 27.33 -0.69 10.61
N TYR A 27 26.03 -0.51 10.34
CA TYR A 27 25.20 -1.54 9.74
C TYR A 27 25.62 -1.76 8.28
N TYR A 28 26.04 -2.97 7.93
CA TYR A 28 26.49 -3.32 6.58
C TYR A 28 25.30 -3.58 5.65
N ALA A 29 25.18 -2.80 4.58
CA ALA A 29 24.20 -2.97 3.52
C ALA A 29 24.88 -3.23 2.16
N PRO A 30 24.19 -3.85 1.19
CA PRO A 30 24.79 -4.22 -0.09
C PRO A 30 25.36 -3.02 -0.86
N LYS A 31 26.57 -3.14 -1.42
CA LYS A 31 27.20 -2.04 -2.16
C LYS A 31 26.50 -1.63 -3.46
N ASN A 32 25.67 -2.50 -4.06
CA ASN A 32 25.00 -2.28 -5.35
C ASN A 32 23.53 -1.80 -5.23
N LEU A 33 23.12 -1.20 -4.10
CA LEU A 33 21.78 -0.61 -4.00
C LEU A 33 21.62 0.49 -5.04
N ASN A 34 20.55 0.40 -5.84
CA ASN A 34 20.19 1.41 -6.83
C ASN A 34 19.07 2.33 -6.32
N PHE A 35 18.66 3.28 -7.16
CA PHE A 35 17.61 4.28 -6.86
C PHE A 35 16.34 3.69 -6.21
N TRP A 36 15.91 2.49 -6.61
CA TRP A 36 14.70 1.87 -6.06
C TRP A 36 14.75 1.58 -4.56
N TYR A 37 15.94 1.54 -3.97
CA TYR A 37 16.12 1.31 -2.53
C TYR A 37 15.89 2.58 -1.70
N LEU A 38 15.82 3.77 -2.33
CA LEU A 38 15.55 5.04 -1.65
C LEU A 38 14.09 5.17 -1.20
N PHE A 39 13.15 4.47 -1.84
CA PHE A 39 11.71 4.59 -1.54
C PHE A 39 11.33 4.17 -0.12
N GLY A 40 12.15 3.34 0.56
CA GLY A 40 11.94 3.07 1.99
C GLY A 40 12.23 4.30 2.86
N ALA A 41 13.33 5.00 2.57
CA ALA A 41 13.67 6.25 3.25
C ALA A 41 12.69 7.38 2.91
N PHE A 42 12.23 7.47 1.64
CA PHE A 42 11.20 8.45 1.26
C PHE A 42 9.87 8.20 1.98
N ALA A 43 9.49 6.95 2.24
CA ALA A 43 8.28 6.62 2.99
C ALA A 43 8.40 7.11 4.45
N LEU A 44 9.55 6.89 5.09
CA LEU A 44 9.80 7.39 6.45
C LEU A 44 9.84 8.92 6.50
N LEU A 45 10.48 9.57 5.52
CA LEU A 45 10.49 11.03 5.42
C LEU A 45 9.07 11.60 5.24
N THR A 46 8.26 10.96 4.41
CA THR A 46 6.87 11.39 4.18
C THR A 46 6.01 11.15 5.42
N LEU A 47 6.21 10.04 6.15
CA LEU A 47 5.56 9.82 7.44
C LEU A 47 5.89 10.95 8.44
N VAL A 48 7.15 11.36 8.55
CA VAL A 48 7.54 12.48 9.42
C VAL A 48 6.83 13.77 8.99
N ILE A 49 6.76 14.05 7.69
CA ILE A 49 6.01 15.19 7.16
C ILE A 49 4.54 15.10 7.58
N GLN A 50 3.88 13.94 7.42
CA GLN A 50 2.47 13.75 7.79
C GLN A 50 2.24 13.94 9.30
N ILE A 51 3.08 13.36 10.16
CA ILE A 51 2.94 13.48 11.61
C ILE A 51 3.13 14.93 12.04
N VAL A 52 4.19 15.59 11.59
CA VAL A 52 4.48 16.98 11.98
C VAL A 52 3.36 17.90 11.50
N THR A 53 3.00 17.85 10.22
CA THR A 53 1.91 18.68 9.67
C THR A 53 0.57 18.37 10.32
N GLY A 54 0.26 17.11 10.60
CA GLY A 54 -0.96 16.69 11.29
C GLY A 54 -1.06 17.28 12.70
N ILE A 55 0.05 17.28 13.46
CA ILE A 55 0.12 17.92 14.79
C ILE A 55 -0.18 19.42 14.70
N PHE A 56 0.37 20.13 13.70
CA PHE A 56 0.06 21.55 13.52
C PHE A 56 -1.40 21.79 13.09
N LEU A 57 -1.96 20.93 12.25
CA LEU A 57 -3.36 21.06 11.81
C LEU A 57 -4.34 20.83 12.97
N VAL A 58 -4.09 19.83 13.82
CA VAL A 58 -4.99 19.52 14.93
C VAL A 58 -5.05 20.62 16.00
N MET A 59 -4.04 21.49 16.08
CA MET A 59 -4.08 22.68 16.96
C MET A 59 -5.16 23.70 16.56
N HIS A 60 -5.63 23.67 15.31
CA HIS A 60 -6.59 24.61 14.76
C HIS A 60 -7.89 23.97 14.27
N TYR A 61 -7.90 22.66 14.02
CA TYR A 61 -9.06 21.91 13.55
C TYR A 61 -10.14 21.71 14.63
N LYS A 62 -11.42 21.69 14.23
CA LYS A 62 -12.57 21.40 15.10
C LYS A 62 -13.30 20.13 14.63
N PRO A 63 -13.24 19.01 15.39
CA PRO A 63 -13.91 17.75 15.03
C PRO A 63 -15.40 17.78 15.40
N ASP A 64 -16.12 18.72 14.78
CA ASP A 64 -17.55 18.96 14.98
C ASP A 64 -18.19 19.15 13.59
N ALA A 65 -19.28 18.44 13.29
CA ALA A 65 -19.86 18.42 11.95
C ALA A 65 -20.33 19.80 11.44
N ALA A 66 -20.66 20.74 12.33
CA ALA A 66 -21.03 22.11 11.97
C ALA A 66 -19.80 23.01 11.75
N LEU A 67 -18.67 22.69 12.39
CA LEU A 67 -17.47 23.55 12.39
C LEU A 67 -16.30 23.01 11.56
N ALA A 68 -16.27 21.72 11.24
CA ALA A 68 -15.12 21.05 10.64
C ALA A 68 -14.67 21.72 9.35
N PHE A 69 -15.59 21.89 8.39
CA PHE A 69 -15.31 22.53 7.11
C PHE A 69 -14.80 23.97 7.30
N ALA A 70 -15.48 24.76 8.14
CA ALA A 70 -15.10 26.15 8.43
C ALA A 70 -13.73 26.24 9.12
N SER A 71 -13.39 25.29 10.01
CA SER A 71 -12.09 25.25 10.67
C SER A 71 -10.94 24.96 9.70
N VAL A 72 -11.18 24.17 8.65
CA VAL A 72 -10.20 23.94 7.58
C VAL A 72 -10.03 25.18 6.71
N GLU A 73 -11.10 25.91 6.41
CA GLU A 73 -11.00 27.20 5.71
C GLU A 73 -10.29 28.27 6.56
N TYR A 74 -10.51 28.29 7.88
CA TYR A 74 -9.76 29.12 8.83
C TYR A 74 -8.25 28.81 8.78
N ILE A 75 -7.87 27.52 8.77
CA ILE A 75 -6.46 27.11 8.59
C ILE A 75 -5.89 27.66 7.28
N MET A 76 -6.66 27.63 6.20
CA MET A 76 -6.19 28.13 4.90
C MET A 76 -6.00 29.63 4.84
N ARG A 77 -6.88 30.39 5.49
CA ARG A 77 -7.04 31.82 5.26
C ARG A 77 -6.40 32.68 6.35
N ASP A 78 -6.50 32.22 7.60
CA ASP A 78 -6.25 33.08 8.77
C ASP A 78 -5.05 32.61 9.60
N VAL A 79 -4.73 31.31 9.58
CA VAL A 79 -3.54 30.78 10.29
C VAL A 79 -2.28 31.14 9.49
N PRO A 80 -1.28 31.82 10.09
CA PRO A 80 -0.01 32.09 9.42
C PRO A 80 0.63 30.80 8.91
N TRP A 81 0.90 30.73 7.60
CA TRP A 81 1.42 29.53 6.92
C TRP A 81 0.50 28.29 6.95
N GLY A 82 -0.74 28.41 7.43
CA GLY A 82 -1.67 27.28 7.54
C GLY A 82 -2.02 26.65 6.18
N TRP A 83 -2.09 27.45 5.11
CA TRP A 83 -2.26 26.94 3.74
C TRP A 83 -1.13 26.00 3.32
N LEU A 84 0.12 26.32 3.67
CA LEU A 84 1.29 25.53 3.32
C LEU A 84 1.25 24.21 4.09
N ILE A 85 0.97 24.26 5.39
CA ILE A 85 0.86 23.06 6.23
C ILE A 85 -0.28 22.16 5.75
N ARG A 86 -1.46 22.71 5.39
CA ARG A 86 -2.56 21.93 4.84
C ARG A 86 -2.16 21.25 3.53
N TYR A 87 -1.55 21.99 2.59
CA TYR A 87 -1.12 21.40 1.33
C TYR A 87 0.01 20.39 1.50
N MET A 88 0.96 20.61 2.40
CA MET A 88 1.96 19.60 2.75
C MET A 88 1.31 18.32 3.27
N HIS A 89 0.28 18.43 4.12
CA HIS A 89 -0.42 17.27 4.66
C HIS A 89 -1.28 16.55 3.60
N SER A 90 -2.03 17.29 2.79
CA SER A 90 -2.94 16.71 1.81
C SER A 90 -2.20 16.14 0.58
N THR A 91 -1.28 16.91 -0.01
CA THR A 91 -0.45 16.41 -1.11
C THR A 91 0.60 15.40 -0.63
N GLY A 92 1.02 15.51 0.63
CA GLY A 92 1.89 14.53 1.29
C GLY A 92 1.25 13.15 1.36
N ALA A 93 -0.07 13.04 1.56
CA ALA A 93 -0.77 11.77 1.44
C ALA A 93 -0.62 11.16 0.04
N SER A 94 -0.80 11.96 -1.03
CA SER A 94 -0.57 11.49 -2.41
C SER A 94 0.89 11.08 -2.65
N ALA A 95 1.86 11.87 -2.19
CA ALA A 95 3.27 11.52 -2.25
C ALA A 95 3.56 10.19 -1.52
N PHE A 96 2.93 9.97 -0.36
CA PHE A 96 3.08 8.75 0.42
C PHE A 96 2.65 7.51 -0.38
N PHE A 97 1.47 7.55 -1.02
CA PHE A 97 1.01 6.41 -1.84
C PHE A 97 1.86 6.20 -3.09
N ILE A 98 2.32 7.26 -3.77
CA ILE A 98 3.27 7.12 -4.89
C ILE A 98 4.53 6.39 -4.40
N VAL A 99 5.11 6.84 -3.29
CA VAL A 99 6.32 6.28 -2.72
C VAL A 99 6.11 4.83 -2.30
N VAL A 100 5.01 4.50 -1.65
CA VAL A 100 4.71 3.14 -1.18
C VAL A 100 4.41 2.19 -2.35
N TYR A 101 3.67 2.63 -3.38
CA TYR A 101 3.48 1.81 -4.57
C TYR A 101 4.81 1.50 -5.28
N LEU A 102 5.70 2.48 -5.40
CA LEU A 102 7.04 2.27 -5.98
C LEU A 102 7.93 1.41 -5.06
N HIS A 103 7.80 1.54 -3.75
CA HIS A 103 8.48 0.68 -2.77
C HIS A 103 8.03 -0.79 -2.89
N MET A 104 6.73 -1.04 -2.99
CA MET A 104 6.15 -2.38 -3.17
C MET A 104 6.49 -2.95 -4.54
N PHE A 105 6.46 -2.13 -5.59
CA PHE A 105 6.88 -2.53 -6.93
C PHE A 105 8.36 -2.92 -6.98
N ARG A 106 9.24 -2.21 -6.28
CA ARG A 106 10.63 -2.64 -6.07
C ARG A 106 10.69 -4.02 -5.41
N GLY A 107 9.86 -4.27 -4.40
CA GLY A 107 9.74 -5.57 -3.75
C GLY A 107 9.37 -6.68 -4.74
N LEU A 108 8.39 -6.40 -5.61
CA LEU A 108 7.95 -7.28 -6.69
C LEU A 108 9.06 -7.58 -7.71
N MET A 109 9.82 -6.56 -8.13
CA MET A 109 10.89 -6.70 -9.12
C MET A 109 12.09 -7.50 -8.60
N TYR A 110 12.54 -7.27 -7.36
CA TYR A 110 13.74 -7.92 -6.82
C TYR A 110 13.44 -9.17 -5.99
N GLY A 111 12.16 -9.54 -5.84
CA GLY A 111 11.77 -10.68 -5.01
C GLY A 111 12.09 -10.46 -3.54
N SER A 112 12.05 -9.21 -3.06
CA SER A 112 12.41 -8.84 -1.69
C SER A 112 11.44 -9.36 -0.63
N TYR A 113 10.31 -9.94 -1.06
CA TYR A 113 9.32 -10.60 -0.22
C TYR A 113 9.61 -12.09 -0.01
N ARG A 114 10.54 -12.66 -0.79
CA ARG A 114 10.88 -14.08 -0.73
C ARG A 114 11.82 -14.37 0.43
N ARG A 115 11.90 -15.66 0.82
CA ARG A 115 12.78 -16.15 1.89
C ARG A 115 14.18 -15.52 1.88
N PRO A 116 14.69 -15.02 3.01
CA PRO A 116 14.12 -15.05 4.37
C PRO A 116 13.28 -13.81 4.78
N ARG A 117 12.74 -13.04 3.82
CA ARG A 117 12.11 -11.73 4.07
C ARG A 117 10.58 -11.76 4.15
N GLU A 118 9.99 -12.91 4.43
CA GLU A 118 8.53 -13.06 4.47
C GLU A 118 7.91 -12.15 5.54
N LEU A 119 8.50 -12.07 6.74
CA LEU A 119 8.02 -11.21 7.82
C LEU A 119 8.14 -9.71 7.48
N VAL A 120 9.22 -9.30 6.81
CA VAL A 120 9.39 -7.92 6.33
C VAL A 120 8.22 -7.56 5.40
N TRP A 121 7.85 -8.46 4.50
CA TRP A 121 6.74 -8.26 3.58
C TRP A 121 5.36 -8.28 4.27
N ILE A 122 5.13 -9.17 5.24
CA ILE A 122 3.90 -9.20 6.02
C ILE A 122 3.72 -7.89 6.80
N PHE A 123 4.75 -7.44 7.54
CA PHE A 123 4.69 -6.15 8.22
C PHE A 123 4.49 -5.00 7.24
N GLY A 124 5.14 -5.02 6.07
CA GLY A 124 4.91 -4.05 5.00
C GLY A 124 3.46 -4.03 4.49
N SER A 125 2.83 -5.21 4.39
CA SER A 125 1.43 -5.35 3.97
C SER A 125 0.46 -4.85 5.05
N CYS A 126 0.77 -5.08 6.34
CA CYS A 126 0.03 -4.47 7.46
C CYS A 126 0.17 -2.95 7.47
N ILE A 127 1.38 -2.42 7.24
CA ILE A 127 1.62 -0.97 7.11
C ILE A 127 0.79 -0.39 5.97
N PHE A 128 0.74 -1.08 4.82
CA PHE A 128 -0.07 -0.63 3.69
C PHE A 128 -1.56 -0.57 4.05
N LEU A 129 -2.11 -1.58 4.72
CA LEU A 129 -3.49 -1.56 5.21
C LEU A 129 -3.75 -0.41 6.20
N CYS A 130 -2.86 -0.22 7.18
CA CYS A 130 -2.96 0.89 8.12
C CYS A 130 -2.87 2.25 7.41
N LEU A 131 -2.00 2.39 6.40
CA LEU A 131 -1.88 3.62 5.61
C LEU A 131 -3.14 3.88 4.78
N MET A 132 -3.77 2.85 4.21
CA MET A 132 -5.06 2.98 3.54
C MET A 132 -6.14 3.45 4.52
N ALA A 133 -6.21 2.86 5.71
CA ALA A 133 -7.14 3.30 6.75
C ALA A 133 -6.87 4.77 7.16
N GLU A 134 -5.60 5.11 7.41
CA GLU A 134 -5.17 6.45 7.82
C GLU A 134 -5.57 7.53 6.80
N ALA A 135 -5.34 7.27 5.51
CA ALA A 135 -5.67 8.22 4.47
C ALA A 135 -7.19 8.41 4.32
N PHE A 136 -7.97 7.34 4.45
CA PHE A 136 -9.43 7.43 4.43
C PHE A 136 -9.98 8.22 5.64
N LEU A 137 -9.49 7.93 6.83
CA LEU A 137 -9.90 8.62 8.06
C LEU A 137 -9.56 10.12 7.99
N GLY A 138 -8.37 10.48 7.49
CA GLY A 138 -7.97 11.87 7.28
C GLY A 138 -8.79 12.57 6.18
N TYR A 139 -9.11 11.87 5.08
CA TYR A 139 -9.91 12.40 3.98
C TYR A 139 -11.35 12.77 4.39
N LEU A 140 -11.86 12.17 5.46
CA LEU A 140 -13.17 12.49 6.02
C LEU A 140 -13.18 13.86 6.75
N LEU A 141 -12.05 14.25 7.37
CA LEU A 141 -12.01 15.37 8.31
C LEU A 141 -12.34 16.76 7.74
N PRO A 142 -12.01 17.10 6.48
CA PRO A 142 -12.44 18.36 5.89
C PRO A 142 -13.96 18.55 5.82
N TRP A 143 -14.73 17.45 5.92
CA TRP A 143 -16.19 17.47 5.95
C TRP A 143 -16.83 18.18 4.73
N GLY A 144 -16.20 18.03 3.57
CA GLY A 144 -16.78 18.41 2.28
C GLY A 144 -17.64 17.31 1.67
N GLN A 145 -18.17 17.54 0.47
CA GLN A 145 -19.04 16.58 -0.21
C GLN A 145 -18.38 15.22 -0.44
N MET A 146 -17.13 15.18 -0.91
CA MET A 146 -16.45 13.90 -1.14
C MET A 146 -16.11 13.19 0.17
N SER A 147 -15.77 13.96 1.21
CA SER A 147 -15.55 13.43 2.57
C SER A 147 -16.80 12.70 3.10
N TYR A 148 -17.96 13.37 3.09
CA TYR A 148 -19.22 12.81 3.61
C TYR A 148 -19.69 11.60 2.80
N TRP A 149 -19.79 11.74 1.48
CA TRP A 149 -20.31 10.67 0.63
C TRP A 149 -19.32 9.51 0.50
N GLY A 150 -18.01 9.79 0.51
CA GLY A 150 -16.97 8.77 0.59
C GLY A 150 -17.10 7.94 1.88
N ALA A 151 -17.30 8.60 3.03
CA ALA A 151 -17.54 7.92 4.29
C ALA A 151 -18.80 7.05 4.25
N GLN A 152 -19.91 7.59 3.73
CA GLN A 152 -21.16 6.86 3.57
C GLN A 152 -20.97 5.60 2.72
N VAL A 153 -20.27 5.69 1.58
CA VAL A 153 -20.00 4.55 0.70
C VAL A 153 -19.14 3.50 1.40
N ILE A 154 -18.01 3.88 2.00
CA ILE A 154 -17.08 2.94 2.65
C ILE A 154 -17.73 2.24 3.85
N ILE A 155 -18.45 2.97 4.71
CA ILE A 155 -19.17 2.38 5.85
C ILE A 155 -20.23 1.39 5.36
N ASN A 156 -20.94 1.72 4.28
CA ASN A 156 -21.95 0.83 3.70
C ASN A 156 -21.36 -0.43 3.02
N LEU A 157 -20.05 -0.51 2.80
CA LEU A 157 -19.41 -1.76 2.38
C LEU A 157 -19.48 -2.82 3.48
N PHE A 158 -19.35 -2.43 4.74
CA PHE A 158 -19.49 -3.36 5.87
C PHE A 158 -20.92 -3.88 6.02
N ALA A 159 -21.92 -3.06 5.65
CA ALA A 159 -23.32 -3.48 5.62
C ALA A 159 -23.61 -4.61 4.64
N ALA A 160 -22.72 -4.87 3.66
CA ALA A 160 -22.88 -5.96 2.71
C ALA A 160 -22.54 -7.34 3.30
N ILE A 161 -21.91 -7.40 4.48
CA ILE A 161 -21.55 -8.66 5.13
C ILE A 161 -22.83 -9.37 5.61
N PRO A 162 -23.09 -10.62 5.19
CA PRO A 162 -24.28 -11.35 5.63
C PRO A 162 -24.36 -11.47 7.15
N PHE A 163 -25.58 -11.46 7.69
CA PHE A 163 -25.93 -11.61 9.11
C PHE A 163 -25.51 -10.45 10.03
N VAL A 164 -24.25 -10.02 10.01
CA VAL A 164 -23.70 -9.02 10.95
C VAL A 164 -23.49 -7.63 10.35
N GLY A 165 -23.63 -7.49 9.03
CA GLY A 165 -23.30 -6.27 8.30
C GLY A 165 -24.03 -5.01 8.79
N PRO A 166 -25.37 -5.02 8.91
CA PRO A 166 -26.11 -3.84 9.37
C PRO A 166 -25.67 -3.34 10.75
N ASP A 167 -25.51 -4.25 11.71
CA ASP A 167 -25.07 -3.92 13.08
C ASP A 167 -23.63 -3.42 13.09
N LEU A 168 -22.76 -4.02 12.28
CA LEU A 168 -21.37 -3.58 12.14
C LEU A 168 -21.27 -2.18 11.54
N ALA A 169 -22.06 -1.88 10.50
CA ALA A 169 -22.09 -0.56 9.89
C ALA A 169 -22.62 0.52 10.85
N LEU A 170 -23.67 0.20 11.62
CA LEU A 170 -24.18 1.06 12.69
C LEU A 170 -23.12 1.29 13.78
N LEU A 171 -22.44 0.21 14.21
CA LEU A 171 -21.35 0.29 15.18
C LEU A 171 -20.17 1.13 14.68
N ILE A 172 -19.78 1.03 13.41
CA ILE A 172 -18.67 1.83 12.85
C ILE A 172 -19.07 3.30 12.73
N ARG A 173 -20.30 3.58 12.30
CA ARG A 173 -20.81 4.94 12.09
C ARG A 173 -21.10 5.67 13.39
N GLY A 174 -21.63 4.98 14.39
CA GLY A 174 -21.99 5.52 15.70
C GLY A 174 -23.37 6.15 15.77
N ASP A 175 -24.12 6.19 14.66
CA ASP A 175 -25.50 6.67 14.57
C ASP A 175 -26.17 6.06 13.31
N TYR A 176 -27.46 6.27 13.13
CA TYR A 176 -28.22 5.77 11.98
C TYR A 176 -27.79 6.40 10.65
N VAL A 177 -27.27 7.64 10.68
CA VAL A 177 -26.76 8.37 9.51
C VAL A 177 -25.35 8.89 9.76
N VAL A 178 -24.59 9.15 8.69
CA VAL A 178 -23.25 9.72 8.85
C VAL A 178 -23.44 11.13 9.39
N GLY A 179 -22.74 11.44 10.47
CA GLY A 179 -22.94 12.68 11.19
C GLY A 179 -21.81 12.96 12.17
N ASP A 180 -22.09 13.77 13.17
CA ASP A 180 -21.10 14.24 14.15
C ASP A 180 -20.40 13.08 14.89
N ALA A 181 -21.17 12.09 15.35
CA ALA A 181 -20.63 10.90 16.00
C ALA A 181 -19.64 10.13 15.11
N THR A 182 -19.89 10.07 13.80
CA THR A 182 -18.97 9.43 12.84
C THR A 182 -17.68 10.22 12.72
N LEU A 183 -17.80 11.54 12.52
CA LEU A 183 -16.67 12.45 12.37
C LEU A 183 -15.74 12.41 13.59
N ASN A 184 -16.30 12.52 14.78
CA ASN A 184 -15.52 12.59 16.02
C ASN A 184 -14.72 11.30 16.27
N ARG A 185 -15.33 10.14 16.01
CA ARG A 185 -14.66 8.84 16.13
C ARG A 185 -13.54 8.67 15.12
N PHE A 186 -13.79 9.08 13.87
CA PHE A 186 -12.80 8.96 12.81
C PHE A 186 -11.63 9.92 13.02
N PHE A 187 -11.89 11.10 13.57
CA PHE A 187 -10.86 12.00 14.08
C PHE A 187 -9.98 11.32 15.14
N SER A 188 -10.57 10.66 16.13
CA SER A 188 -9.80 9.92 17.15
C SER A 188 -8.94 8.80 16.55
N PHE A 189 -9.49 8.04 15.60
CA PHE A 189 -8.73 6.99 14.92
C PHE A 189 -7.58 7.55 14.07
N HIS A 190 -7.81 8.64 13.35
CA HIS A 190 -6.81 9.30 12.51
C HIS A 190 -5.67 9.90 13.32
N VAL A 191 -5.97 10.57 14.43
CA VAL A 191 -4.95 11.32 15.18
C VAL A 191 -4.17 10.42 16.14
N ILE A 192 -4.80 9.38 16.69
CA ILE A 192 -4.22 8.58 17.78
C ILE A 192 -4.00 7.13 17.36
N ALA A 193 -5.09 6.39 17.11
CA ALA A 193 -5.01 4.94 17.08
C ALA A 193 -4.17 4.41 15.91
N VAL A 194 -4.43 4.91 14.69
CA VAL A 194 -3.76 4.41 13.48
C VAL A 194 -2.31 4.90 13.36
N PRO A 195 -1.95 6.15 13.67
CA PRO A 195 -0.54 6.57 13.73
C PRO A 195 0.29 5.77 14.73
N LEU A 196 -0.24 5.46 15.92
CA LEU A 196 0.46 4.62 16.90
C LEU A 196 0.67 3.19 16.37
N ALA A 197 -0.34 2.62 15.71
CA ALA A 197 -0.22 1.32 15.05
C ALA A 197 0.83 1.35 13.92
N LEU A 198 0.87 2.41 13.11
CA LEU A 198 1.86 2.61 12.05
C LEU A 198 3.28 2.67 12.60
N ILE A 199 3.53 3.46 13.66
CA ILE A 199 4.85 3.55 14.30
C ILE A 199 5.29 2.17 14.81
N GLY A 200 4.41 1.44 15.51
CA GLY A 200 4.71 0.09 16.00
C GLY A 200 5.02 -0.90 14.87
N LEU A 201 4.22 -0.90 13.81
CA LEU A 201 4.44 -1.76 12.65
C LEU A 201 5.71 -1.41 11.88
N ILE A 202 6.06 -0.12 11.75
CA ILE A 202 7.30 0.32 11.12
C ILE A 202 8.51 -0.09 11.94
N ALA A 203 8.45 0.01 13.27
CA ALA A 203 9.50 -0.52 14.13
C ALA A 203 9.69 -2.03 13.92
N ALA A 204 8.59 -2.81 13.91
CA ALA A 204 8.64 -4.24 13.62
C ALA A 204 9.19 -4.55 12.20
N HIS A 205 8.81 -3.75 11.20
CA HIS A 205 9.29 -3.87 9.83
C HIS A 205 10.79 -3.63 9.70
N LEU A 206 11.31 -2.58 10.36
CA LEU A 206 12.74 -2.27 10.39
C LEU A 206 13.55 -3.31 11.18
N MET A 207 13.03 -3.78 12.32
CA MET A 207 13.66 -4.87 13.09
C MET A 207 13.78 -6.15 12.26
N ALA A 208 12.69 -6.57 11.60
CA ALA A 208 12.71 -7.73 10.72
C ALA A 208 13.69 -7.55 9.55
N LEU A 209 13.79 -6.34 9.00
CA LEU A 209 14.75 -6.01 7.93
C LEU A 209 16.20 -6.10 8.42
N HIS A 210 16.51 -5.57 9.61
CA HIS A 210 17.88 -5.57 10.15
C HIS A 210 18.34 -6.99 10.51
N GLU A 211 17.43 -7.84 10.98
CA GLU A 211 17.72 -9.25 11.24
C GLU A 211 18.19 -9.98 9.98
N VAL A 212 17.41 -9.91 8.90
CA VAL A 212 17.70 -10.68 7.67
C VAL A 212 18.56 -9.94 6.64
N GLY A 213 18.71 -8.62 6.79
CA GLY A 213 19.45 -7.76 5.89
C GLY A 213 18.67 -7.34 4.63
N SER A 214 19.05 -6.17 4.10
CA SER A 214 18.52 -5.65 2.84
C SER A 214 18.76 -6.62 1.68
N SER A 215 17.74 -6.81 0.83
CA SER A 215 17.92 -7.40 -0.49
C SER A 215 18.78 -6.47 -1.37
N ASN A 216 19.15 -6.92 -2.55
CA ASN A 216 19.81 -6.11 -3.55
C ASN A 216 19.29 -6.43 -4.96
N PRO A 217 19.62 -5.60 -5.97
CA PRO A 217 19.12 -5.82 -7.33
C PRO A 217 19.47 -7.19 -7.92
N ASP A 218 20.50 -7.87 -7.42
CA ASP A 218 20.90 -9.19 -7.89
C ASP A 218 20.25 -10.32 -7.06
N GLY A 219 19.66 -10.01 -5.91
CA GLY A 219 18.99 -10.98 -5.03
C GLY A 219 19.94 -11.92 -4.28
N ILE A 220 21.20 -11.53 -4.13
CA ILE A 220 22.27 -12.31 -3.46
C ILE A 220 22.28 -12.01 -1.96
N GLU A 221 22.42 -13.03 -1.11
CA GLU A 221 22.46 -12.85 0.34
C GLU A 221 23.88 -12.50 0.83
N ILE A 222 24.18 -11.21 1.00
CA ILE A 222 25.53 -10.77 1.37
C ILE A 222 25.99 -11.28 2.74
N LYS A 223 25.06 -11.49 3.69
CA LYS A 223 25.37 -12.01 5.03
C LYS A 223 25.84 -13.47 5.02
N ALA A 224 25.64 -14.19 3.91
CA ALA A 224 26.16 -15.55 3.73
C ALA A 224 27.63 -15.57 3.26
N HIS A 225 28.18 -14.43 2.82
CA HIS A 225 29.53 -14.32 2.27
C HIS A 225 30.38 -13.36 3.12
N LEU A 226 30.89 -13.86 4.25
CA LEU A 226 31.68 -13.08 5.20
C LEU A 226 33.18 -13.14 4.90
N GLY A 227 33.88 -12.05 5.20
CA GLY A 227 35.33 -11.95 5.15
C GLY A 227 36.01 -12.45 6.42
N ALA A 228 37.33 -12.40 6.45
CA ALA A 228 38.12 -12.79 7.62
C ALA A 228 37.87 -11.88 8.84
N ASP A 229 37.38 -10.67 8.61
CA ASP A 229 36.96 -9.69 9.62
C ASP A 229 35.54 -9.93 10.16
N GLY A 230 34.83 -10.95 9.65
CA GLY A 230 33.45 -11.26 10.02
C GLY A 230 32.40 -10.35 9.36
N HIS A 231 32.80 -9.46 8.45
CA HIS A 231 31.88 -8.56 7.74
C HIS A 231 31.50 -9.10 6.35
N PRO A 232 30.30 -8.77 5.83
CA PRO A 232 29.90 -9.15 4.48
C PRO A 232 30.85 -8.59 3.43
N LEU A 233 31.44 -9.45 2.59
CA LEU A 233 32.40 -9.05 1.56
C LEU A 233 31.79 -8.16 0.46
N ASP A 234 30.46 -8.17 0.31
CA ASP A 234 29.70 -7.31 -0.60
C ASP A 234 28.89 -6.23 0.12
N GLY A 235 29.12 -6.06 1.42
CA GLY A 235 28.51 -5.01 2.22
C GLY A 235 29.45 -3.82 2.40
N ILE A 236 28.86 -2.64 2.58
CA ILE A 236 29.56 -1.44 3.07
C ILE A 236 28.77 -0.85 4.26
N PRO A 237 29.44 -0.17 5.21
CA PRO A 237 28.75 0.53 6.28
C PRO A 237 27.71 1.52 5.73
N SER A 238 26.53 1.59 6.34
CA SER A 238 25.47 2.47 5.84
C SER A 238 25.76 3.95 6.07
N HIS A 239 26.53 4.28 7.12
CA HIS A 239 27.13 5.60 7.27
C HIS A 239 28.64 5.55 6.94
N PRO A 240 29.17 6.49 6.13
CA PRO A 240 28.49 7.62 5.50
C PRO A 240 27.85 7.30 4.14
N TYR A 241 28.18 6.18 3.52
CA TYR A 241 27.88 5.93 2.09
C TYR A 241 26.39 6.01 1.75
N HIS A 242 25.56 5.14 2.32
CA HIS A 242 24.12 5.15 2.06
C HIS A 242 23.43 6.39 2.65
N THR A 243 23.98 6.99 3.71
CA THR A 243 23.50 8.25 4.26
C THR A 243 23.63 9.38 3.25
N THR A 244 24.81 9.55 2.64
CA THR A 244 25.07 10.61 1.64
C THR A 244 24.21 10.43 0.39
N HIS A 245 24.12 9.20 -0.15
CA HIS A 245 23.22 8.90 -1.27
C HIS A 245 21.75 9.13 -0.90
N GLY A 246 21.35 8.77 0.32
CA GLY A 246 20.00 8.99 0.85
C GLY A 246 19.65 10.48 0.93
N LEU A 247 20.56 11.32 1.45
CA LEU A 247 20.37 12.77 1.54
C LEU A 247 20.23 13.40 0.16
N TRP A 248 21.07 13.02 -0.80
CA TRP A 248 20.95 13.50 -2.18
C TRP A 248 19.60 13.13 -2.80
N GLY A 249 19.17 11.87 -2.62
CA GLY A 249 17.84 11.42 -3.04
C GLY A 249 16.71 12.19 -2.34
N ALA A 250 16.85 12.46 -1.05
CA ALA A 250 15.88 13.22 -0.27
C ALA A 250 15.76 14.67 -0.76
N CYS A 251 16.87 15.33 -1.12
CA CYS A 251 16.83 16.67 -1.71
C CYS A 251 16.02 16.68 -3.00
N ILE A 252 16.25 15.72 -3.91
CA ILE A 252 15.48 15.63 -5.17
C ILE A 252 14.00 15.37 -4.89
N PHE A 253 13.70 14.40 -4.02
CA PHE A 253 12.34 14.09 -3.63
C PHE A 253 11.62 15.32 -3.05
N LEU A 254 12.26 16.04 -2.12
CA LEU A 254 11.71 17.24 -1.51
C LEU A 254 11.59 18.39 -2.52
N SER A 255 12.51 18.54 -3.47
CA SER A 255 12.36 19.52 -4.55
C SER A 255 11.11 19.23 -5.39
N CYS A 256 10.90 17.98 -5.83
CA CYS A 256 9.70 17.60 -6.57
C CYS A 256 8.43 17.78 -5.72
N PHE A 257 8.46 17.37 -4.46
CA PHE A 257 7.34 17.50 -3.53
C PHE A 257 6.97 18.98 -3.32
N CYS A 258 7.95 19.84 -3.04
CA CYS A 258 7.74 21.27 -2.92
C CYS A 258 7.21 21.87 -4.23
N SER A 259 7.73 21.48 -5.40
CA SER A 259 7.19 21.96 -6.68
C SER A 259 5.70 21.66 -6.83
N VAL A 260 5.25 20.47 -6.42
CA VAL A 260 3.81 20.13 -6.40
C VAL A 260 3.06 21.01 -5.40
N VAL A 261 3.54 21.11 -4.16
CA VAL A 261 2.88 21.88 -3.10
C VAL A 261 2.69 23.35 -3.50
N PHE A 262 3.71 23.98 -4.08
CA PHE A 262 3.68 25.41 -4.41
C PHE A 262 3.00 25.73 -5.74
N PHE A 263 3.11 24.86 -6.75
CA PHE A 263 2.67 25.19 -8.11
C PHE A 263 1.48 24.38 -8.62
N ALA A 264 1.19 23.21 -8.04
CA ALA A 264 0.10 22.34 -8.49
C ALA A 264 -0.51 21.48 -7.36
N PRO A 265 -0.93 22.05 -6.22
CA PRO A 265 -1.37 21.27 -5.05
C PRO A 265 -2.64 20.45 -5.30
N GLU A 266 -3.52 20.90 -6.20
CA GLU A 266 -4.73 20.17 -6.59
C GLU A 266 -4.47 19.12 -7.68
N ALA A 267 -3.37 19.24 -8.42
CA ALA A 267 -3.02 18.44 -9.60
C ALA A 267 -4.19 18.28 -10.60
N GLY A 268 -4.93 19.37 -10.87
CA GLY A 268 -6.09 19.35 -11.77
C GLY A 268 -7.26 18.50 -11.26
N GLY A 269 -7.40 18.40 -9.94
CA GLY A 269 -8.48 17.65 -9.29
C GLY A 269 -8.12 16.20 -8.93
N TYR A 270 -6.92 15.72 -9.27
CA TYR A 270 -6.48 14.36 -8.94
C TYR A 270 -6.06 14.19 -7.48
N PHE A 271 -5.45 15.22 -6.88
CA PHE A 271 -5.00 15.16 -5.48
C PHE A 271 -6.03 15.75 -4.52
N LEU A 272 -6.75 16.78 -4.97
CA LEU A 272 -7.81 17.44 -4.23
C LEU A 272 -8.99 17.65 -5.15
N GLU A 273 -10.07 16.91 -4.92
CA GLU A 273 -11.26 16.98 -5.77
C GLU A 273 -12.02 18.30 -5.52
N HIS A 274 -12.39 19.00 -6.60
CA HIS A 274 -13.12 20.27 -6.51
C HIS A 274 -14.40 20.19 -5.68
N ALA A 275 -15.11 19.05 -5.76
CA ALA A 275 -16.32 18.85 -4.99
C ALA A 275 -16.07 18.83 -3.47
N ASN A 276 -14.85 18.52 -3.01
CA ASN A 276 -14.53 18.54 -1.58
C ASN A 276 -14.24 19.94 -1.02
N PHE A 277 -14.25 20.97 -1.87
CA PHE A 277 -14.30 22.38 -1.47
C PHE A 277 -15.74 22.92 -1.33
N ILE A 278 -16.73 22.05 -1.41
CA ILE A 278 -18.13 22.34 -1.11
C ILE A 278 -18.46 21.66 0.22
N PRO A 279 -19.06 22.36 1.20
CA PRO A 279 -19.50 21.75 2.46
C PRO A 279 -20.39 20.54 2.23
N ALA A 280 -20.30 19.55 3.12
CA ALA A 280 -21.14 18.37 3.06
C ALA A 280 -22.64 18.71 3.11
N ASP A 281 -23.39 18.14 2.19
CA ASP A 281 -24.86 18.16 2.13
C ASP A 281 -25.36 16.72 2.09
N SER A 282 -25.99 16.29 3.18
CA SER A 282 -26.52 14.94 3.34
C SER A 282 -27.70 14.63 2.42
N LEU A 283 -28.32 15.66 1.81
CA LEU A 283 -29.46 15.55 0.93
C LEU A 283 -29.08 15.62 -0.55
N LYS A 284 -27.83 16.01 -0.87
CA LYS A 284 -27.37 16.19 -2.25
C LYS A 284 -26.07 15.46 -2.53
N THR A 285 -26.18 14.33 -3.21
CA THR A 285 -25.05 13.58 -3.73
C THR A 285 -24.45 14.26 -4.98
N PRO A 286 -23.13 14.48 -5.06
CA PRO A 286 -22.50 14.97 -6.28
C PRO A 286 -22.71 14.02 -7.47
N PRO A 287 -22.80 14.54 -8.72
CA PRO A 287 -23.04 13.71 -9.90
C PRO A 287 -21.98 12.63 -10.15
N HIS A 288 -20.74 12.90 -9.73
CA HIS A 288 -19.65 11.93 -9.76
C HIS A 288 -18.99 11.86 -8.39
N ILE A 289 -19.07 10.68 -7.78
CA ILE A 289 -18.29 10.32 -6.58
C ILE A 289 -17.26 9.27 -7.00
N ALA A 290 -15.99 9.61 -6.85
CA ALA A 290 -14.88 8.67 -6.91
C ALA A 290 -14.08 8.82 -5.62
N PRO A 291 -13.44 7.74 -5.14
CA PRO A 291 -12.44 7.89 -4.09
C PRO A 291 -11.20 8.57 -4.66
N VAL A 292 -10.35 9.04 -3.75
CA VAL A 292 -8.98 9.50 -4.02
C VAL A 292 -8.21 8.52 -4.92
N TRP A 293 -7.37 9.07 -5.80
CA TRP A 293 -6.73 8.33 -6.90
C TRP A 293 -5.99 7.07 -6.47
N TYR A 294 -5.39 7.06 -5.27
CA TYR A 294 -4.64 5.92 -4.77
C TYR A 294 -5.53 4.76 -4.32
N PHE A 295 -6.86 4.92 -4.26
CA PHE A 295 -7.83 3.84 -4.03
C PHE A 295 -8.60 3.43 -5.28
N THR A 296 -8.53 4.20 -6.36
CA THR A 296 -9.33 3.94 -7.56
C THR A 296 -9.05 2.58 -8.23
N PRO A 297 -7.84 1.98 -8.20
CA PRO A 297 -7.66 0.64 -8.74
C PRO A 297 -8.52 -0.41 -8.02
N PHE A 298 -8.60 -0.32 -6.69
CA PHE A 298 -9.38 -1.25 -5.86
C PHE A 298 -10.88 -1.00 -5.98
N TYR A 299 -11.28 0.28 -5.97
CA TYR A 299 -12.66 0.68 -6.21
C TYR A 299 -13.16 0.24 -7.59
N SER A 300 -12.31 0.31 -8.61
CA SER A 300 -12.63 -0.15 -9.97
C SER A 300 -12.98 -1.64 -10.00
N MET A 301 -12.24 -2.47 -9.26
CA MET A 301 -12.53 -3.91 -9.13
C MET A 301 -13.83 -4.16 -8.35
N LEU A 302 -14.11 -3.37 -7.31
CA LEU A 302 -15.39 -3.42 -6.57
C LEU A 302 -16.58 -3.21 -7.52
N ARG A 303 -16.60 -2.07 -8.22
CA ARG A 303 -17.73 -1.71 -9.10
C ARG A 303 -17.85 -2.59 -10.34
N ALA A 304 -16.75 -3.18 -10.80
CA ALA A 304 -16.74 -4.10 -11.94
C ALA A 304 -17.42 -5.45 -11.61
N THR A 305 -17.59 -5.76 -10.33
CA THR A 305 -18.20 -7.00 -9.84
C THR A 305 -19.72 -6.91 -9.88
N THR A 306 -20.27 -6.88 -11.09
CA THR A 306 -21.70 -6.96 -11.39
C THR A 306 -22.16 -8.42 -11.55
N ASP A 307 -23.46 -8.68 -11.71
CA ASP A 307 -23.97 -10.03 -11.98
C ASP A 307 -23.29 -10.70 -13.18
N SER A 308 -23.00 -9.92 -14.23
CA SER A 308 -22.26 -10.39 -15.40
C SER A 308 -20.85 -10.87 -15.03
N MET A 309 -20.15 -10.14 -14.16
CA MET A 309 -18.83 -10.54 -13.65
C MET A 309 -18.92 -11.78 -12.76
N VAL A 310 -19.92 -11.85 -11.87
CA VAL A 310 -20.17 -13.02 -11.02
C VAL A 310 -20.42 -14.26 -11.87
N ASN A 311 -21.18 -14.14 -12.96
CA ASN A 311 -21.41 -15.22 -13.92
C ASN A 311 -20.08 -15.67 -14.57
N LEU A 312 -19.26 -14.72 -14.99
CA LEU A 312 -17.94 -15.00 -15.55
C LEU A 312 -17.01 -15.69 -14.54
N LEU A 313 -17.00 -15.25 -13.28
CA LEU A 313 -16.24 -15.90 -12.21
C LEU A 313 -16.70 -17.36 -11.99
N CYS A 314 -18.01 -17.62 -12.03
CA CYS A 314 -18.54 -18.98 -11.95
C CYS A 314 -18.03 -19.87 -13.09
N VAL A 315 -18.01 -19.34 -14.32
CA VAL A 315 -17.50 -20.05 -15.50
C VAL A 315 -16.00 -20.31 -15.36
N ILE A 316 -15.21 -19.33 -14.91
CA ILE A 316 -13.77 -19.48 -14.67
C ILE A 316 -13.51 -20.57 -13.62
N ILE A 317 -14.23 -20.56 -12.50
CA ILE A 317 -14.11 -21.58 -11.44
C ILE A 317 -14.49 -22.95 -11.98
N GLY A 318 -15.58 -23.07 -12.73
CA GLY A 318 -16.02 -24.31 -13.35
C GLY A 318 -14.97 -24.89 -14.31
N ILE A 319 -14.41 -24.06 -15.20
CA ILE A 319 -13.35 -24.46 -16.13
C ILE A 319 -12.08 -24.87 -15.38
N ALA A 320 -11.66 -24.10 -14.38
CA ALA A 320 -10.47 -24.39 -13.58
C ALA A 320 -10.62 -25.72 -12.82
N ALA A 321 -11.79 -25.96 -12.21
CA ALA A 321 -12.10 -27.21 -11.52
C ALA A 321 -12.11 -28.39 -12.50
N ALA A 322 -12.78 -28.27 -13.65
CA ALA A 322 -12.80 -29.31 -14.67
C ALA A 322 -11.38 -29.63 -15.19
N ALA A 323 -10.57 -28.61 -15.47
CA ALA A 323 -9.18 -28.78 -15.85
C ALA A 323 -8.35 -29.48 -14.76
N GLY A 324 -8.54 -29.10 -13.49
CA GLY A 324 -7.88 -29.74 -12.35
C GLY A 324 -8.29 -31.21 -12.15
N LEU A 325 -9.56 -31.55 -12.38
CA LEU A 325 -10.06 -32.92 -12.27
C LEU A 325 -9.50 -33.82 -13.40
N VAL A 326 -9.46 -33.31 -14.63
CA VAL A 326 -9.00 -34.04 -15.82
C VAL A 326 -7.47 -34.14 -15.88
N LYS A 327 -6.77 -33.01 -15.74
CA LYS A 327 -5.30 -32.92 -15.92
C LYS A 327 -4.51 -33.04 -14.62
N GLY A 328 -5.15 -32.85 -13.46
CA GLY A 328 -4.47 -32.87 -12.17
C GLY A 328 -4.01 -34.27 -11.78
N ARG A 329 -2.72 -34.38 -11.42
CA ARG A 329 -2.09 -35.58 -10.85
C ARG A 329 -2.34 -35.67 -9.33
N MET A 330 -3.60 -35.52 -8.92
CA MET A 330 -4.02 -35.50 -7.52
C MET A 330 -4.73 -36.80 -7.15
N GLY A 331 -4.62 -37.24 -5.89
CA GLY A 331 -5.34 -38.40 -5.38
C GLY A 331 -6.86 -38.22 -5.38
N ARG A 332 -7.63 -39.31 -5.25
CA ARG A 332 -9.10 -39.29 -5.32
C ARG A 332 -9.74 -38.33 -4.31
N LEU A 333 -9.23 -38.31 -3.07
CA LEU A 333 -9.70 -37.40 -2.03
C LEU A 333 -9.52 -35.93 -2.43
N ALA A 334 -8.34 -35.57 -2.94
CA ALA A 334 -8.05 -34.19 -3.34
C ALA A 334 -8.88 -33.74 -4.55
N LYS A 335 -9.19 -34.65 -5.49
CA LYS A 335 -10.13 -34.38 -6.59
C LYS A 335 -11.56 -34.18 -6.08
N ALA A 336 -12.01 -35.01 -5.14
CA ALA A 336 -13.33 -34.83 -4.52
C ALA A 336 -13.44 -33.49 -3.79
N LEU A 337 -12.42 -33.13 -3.00
CA LEU A 337 -12.35 -31.84 -2.32
C LEU A 337 -12.36 -30.67 -3.31
N LEU A 338 -11.60 -30.74 -4.42
CA LEU A 338 -11.62 -29.72 -5.47
C LEU A 338 -13.03 -29.51 -6.03
N LEU A 339 -13.74 -30.60 -6.34
CA LEU A 339 -15.10 -30.54 -6.87
C LEU A 339 -16.06 -29.93 -5.85
N VAL A 340 -16.03 -30.38 -4.60
CA VAL A 340 -16.89 -29.86 -3.53
C VAL A 340 -16.64 -28.37 -3.32
N THR A 341 -15.38 -27.94 -3.25
CA THR A 341 -15.02 -26.52 -3.09
C THR A 341 -15.48 -25.70 -4.29
N ALA A 342 -15.33 -26.19 -5.52
CA ALA A 342 -15.77 -25.48 -6.71
C ALA A 342 -17.30 -25.32 -6.76
N VAL A 343 -18.06 -26.38 -6.46
CA VAL A 343 -19.52 -26.34 -6.39
C VAL A 343 -19.99 -25.41 -5.28
N MET A 344 -19.37 -25.48 -4.10
CA MET A 344 -19.66 -24.56 -2.99
C MET A 344 -19.39 -23.11 -3.37
N ALA A 345 -18.24 -22.82 -3.99
CA ALA A 345 -17.89 -21.47 -4.43
C ALA A 345 -18.88 -20.91 -5.45
N ILE A 346 -19.26 -21.72 -6.47
CA ILE A 346 -20.26 -21.32 -7.46
C ILE A 346 -21.63 -21.10 -6.80
N SER A 347 -22.02 -21.98 -5.87
CA SER A 347 -23.29 -21.85 -5.14
C SER A 347 -23.33 -20.57 -4.31
N LEU A 348 -22.25 -20.24 -3.61
CA LEU A 348 -22.13 -18.98 -2.85
C LEU A 348 -22.15 -17.77 -3.78
N LEU A 349 -21.44 -17.82 -4.91
CA LEU A 349 -21.46 -16.75 -5.92
C LEU A 349 -22.86 -16.46 -6.45
N LYS A 350 -23.72 -17.47 -6.55
CA LYS A 350 -25.09 -17.35 -7.06
C LYS A 350 -26.15 -17.04 -6.02
N THR A 351 -25.87 -17.31 -4.75
CA THR A 351 -26.83 -17.11 -3.65
C THR A 351 -26.65 -15.75 -2.97
N LEU A 352 -25.43 -15.23 -2.93
CA LEU A 352 -25.14 -13.92 -2.35
C LEU A 352 -25.12 -12.82 -3.42
N ASP A 353 -25.50 -11.61 -3.03
CA ASP A 353 -25.59 -10.43 -3.90
C ASP A 353 -24.22 -10.07 -4.50
N ALA A 354 -24.20 -9.63 -5.77
CA ALA A 354 -23.02 -9.09 -6.42
C ALA A 354 -22.37 -7.94 -5.64
N LYS A 355 -23.16 -7.13 -4.91
CA LYS A 355 -22.67 -6.09 -4.00
C LYS A 355 -21.74 -6.66 -2.93
N PHE A 356 -22.08 -7.80 -2.33
CA PHE A 356 -21.21 -8.48 -1.36
C PHE A 356 -19.91 -8.94 -2.04
N TRP A 357 -20.02 -9.56 -3.22
CA TRP A 357 -18.85 -10.01 -3.96
C TRP A 357 -17.94 -8.87 -4.40
N GLY A 358 -18.47 -7.69 -4.72
CA GLY A 358 -17.66 -6.50 -4.97
C GLY A 358 -16.79 -6.11 -3.77
N VAL A 359 -17.34 -6.20 -2.55
CA VAL A 359 -16.57 -5.96 -1.31
C VAL A 359 -15.51 -7.06 -1.11
N VAL A 360 -15.86 -8.33 -1.34
CA VAL A 360 -14.91 -9.45 -1.24
C VAL A 360 -13.78 -9.31 -2.25
N VAL A 361 -14.09 -8.94 -3.50
CA VAL A 361 -13.10 -8.71 -4.56
C VAL A 361 -12.17 -7.56 -4.19
N MET A 362 -12.71 -6.44 -3.72
CA MET A 362 -11.90 -5.30 -3.26
C MET A 362 -10.99 -5.70 -2.10
N GLY A 363 -11.54 -6.29 -1.04
CA GLY A 363 -10.75 -6.73 0.12
C GLY A 363 -9.67 -7.74 -0.27
N SER A 364 -10.04 -8.75 -1.07
CA SER A 364 -9.11 -9.78 -1.55
C SER A 364 -8.00 -9.21 -2.42
N SER A 365 -8.28 -8.15 -3.18
CA SER A 365 -7.25 -7.52 -4.01
C SER A 365 -6.15 -6.86 -3.19
N VAL A 366 -6.44 -6.42 -1.96
CA VAL A 366 -5.41 -5.93 -1.04
C VAL A 366 -4.80 -7.09 -0.26
N SER A 367 -5.64 -8.01 0.26
CA SER A 367 -5.18 -9.13 1.08
C SER A 367 -4.31 -10.15 0.31
N ILE A 368 -4.46 -10.26 -1.02
CA ILE A 368 -3.64 -11.18 -1.83
C ILE A 368 -2.15 -10.87 -1.74
N LEU A 369 -1.80 -9.61 -1.45
CA LEU A 369 -0.42 -9.18 -1.26
C LEU A 369 0.26 -9.94 -0.12
N PHE A 370 -0.46 -10.26 0.97
CA PHE A 370 0.10 -11.02 2.09
C PHE A 370 0.64 -12.37 1.66
N PHE A 371 0.01 -13.00 0.65
CA PHE A 371 0.34 -14.34 0.21
C PHE A 371 1.48 -14.38 -0.82
N LEU A 372 1.96 -13.22 -1.28
CA LEU A 372 2.98 -13.12 -2.33
C LEU A 372 4.24 -13.99 -2.08
N PRO A 373 4.79 -14.10 -0.85
CA PRO A 373 5.93 -14.99 -0.57
C PRO A 373 5.70 -16.46 -0.92
N TRP A 374 4.44 -16.91 -0.86
CA TRP A 374 4.05 -18.29 -1.13
C TRP A 374 3.44 -18.50 -2.52
N LEU A 375 3.12 -17.41 -3.23
CA LEU A 375 2.63 -17.48 -4.61
C LEU A 375 3.78 -17.55 -5.61
N ASP A 376 4.93 -16.92 -5.32
CA ASP A 376 6.07 -16.93 -6.24
C ASP A 376 7.01 -18.11 -6.06
N HIS A 377 6.99 -19.01 -7.03
CA HIS A 377 7.83 -20.20 -7.07
C HIS A 377 8.98 -20.14 -8.09
N ALA A 378 9.37 -18.96 -8.59
CA ALA A 378 10.51 -18.85 -9.48
C ALA A 378 11.78 -19.41 -8.83
N PRO A 379 12.72 -20.02 -9.59
CA PRO A 379 13.97 -20.53 -9.00
C PRO A 379 14.93 -19.40 -8.58
N VAL A 380 14.76 -18.18 -9.10
CA VAL A 380 15.61 -17.02 -8.82
C VAL A 380 14.77 -15.87 -8.24
N LYS A 381 15.37 -15.07 -7.33
CA LYS A 381 14.68 -13.95 -6.67
C LYS A 381 14.47 -12.77 -7.62
N SER A 382 15.55 -12.18 -8.11
CA SER A 382 15.50 -10.97 -8.92
C SER A 382 14.96 -11.23 -10.34
N LEU A 383 14.06 -10.35 -10.80
CA LEU A 383 13.54 -10.33 -12.17
C LEU A 383 14.65 -10.13 -13.22
N ARG A 384 15.84 -9.63 -12.83
CA ARG A 384 17.01 -9.50 -13.73
C ARG A 384 17.43 -10.83 -14.35
N TYR A 385 17.29 -11.93 -13.61
CA TYR A 385 17.75 -13.25 -14.01
C TYR A 385 16.60 -14.19 -14.40
N ARG A 386 15.35 -13.73 -14.34
CA ARG A 386 14.20 -14.49 -14.82
C ARG A 386 14.12 -14.48 -16.35
N PRO A 387 13.37 -15.42 -16.96
CA PRO A 387 13.07 -15.39 -18.38
C PRO A 387 12.52 -14.03 -18.82
N ALA A 388 12.92 -13.54 -19.99
CA ALA A 388 12.58 -12.20 -20.45
C ALA A 388 11.06 -11.94 -20.49
N TRP A 389 10.26 -12.97 -20.78
CA TRP A 389 8.82 -12.85 -20.84
C TRP A 389 8.14 -12.57 -19.50
N HIS A 390 8.80 -12.86 -18.35
CA HIS A 390 8.30 -12.45 -17.04
C HIS A 390 8.20 -10.92 -16.96
N LYS A 391 9.09 -10.17 -17.61
CA LYS A 391 9.01 -8.70 -17.66
C LYS A 391 7.74 -8.22 -18.39
N TYR A 392 7.29 -8.94 -19.42
CA TYR A 392 6.02 -8.62 -20.08
C TYR A 392 4.83 -8.90 -19.17
N VAL A 393 4.84 -9.99 -18.40
CA VAL A 393 3.78 -10.27 -17.41
C VAL A 393 3.68 -9.15 -16.38
N TYR A 394 4.81 -8.70 -15.83
CA TYR A 394 4.86 -7.57 -14.91
C TYR A 394 4.41 -6.27 -15.59
N GLY A 395 4.81 -6.04 -16.84
CA GLY A 395 4.38 -4.87 -17.62
C GLY A 395 2.87 -4.85 -17.85
N VAL A 396 2.26 -5.99 -18.19
CA VAL A 396 0.81 -6.16 -18.33
C VAL A 396 0.11 -5.94 -16.99
N PHE A 397 0.66 -6.46 -15.89
CA PHE A 397 0.12 -6.24 -14.54
C PHE A 397 0.12 -4.75 -14.18
N VAL A 398 1.24 -4.04 -14.38
CA VAL A 398 1.34 -2.60 -14.10
C VAL A 398 0.38 -1.80 -14.99
N ALA A 399 0.34 -2.08 -16.29
CA ALA A 399 -0.59 -1.41 -17.21
C ALA A 399 -2.05 -1.64 -16.80
N SER A 400 -2.39 -2.86 -16.39
CA SER A 400 -3.72 -3.21 -15.87
C SER A 400 -4.04 -2.46 -14.58
N PHE A 401 -3.10 -2.37 -13.63
CA PHE A 401 -3.30 -1.63 -12.38
C PHE A 401 -3.52 -0.14 -12.62
N LEU A 402 -2.75 0.47 -13.54
CA LEU A 402 -2.92 1.87 -13.95
C LEU A 402 -4.24 2.09 -14.69
N ALA A 403 -4.64 1.17 -15.57
CA ALA A 403 -5.92 1.23 -16.26
C ALA A 403 -7.10 1.13 -15.28
N LEU A 404 -7.03 0.22 -14.31
CA LEU A 404 -8.00 0.12 -13.22
C LEU A 404 -8.07 1.45 -12.44
N GLY A 405 -6.92 2.05 -12.12
CA GLY A 405 -6.86 3.35 -11.46
C GLY A 405 -7.51 4.47 -12.28
N TYR A 406 -7.26 4.50 -13.58
CA TYR A 406 -7.88 5.47 -14.49
C TYR A 406 -9.40 5.27 -14.57
N PHE A 407 -9.89 4.07 -14.86
CA PHE A 407 -11.33 3.83 -14.98
C PHE A 407 -12.08 3.95 -13.65
N GLY A 408 -11.41 3.70 -12.53
CA GLY A 408 -11.95 3.92 -11.20
C GLY A 408 -12.17 5.40 -10.87
N SER A 409 -11.39 6.32 -11.46
CA SER A 409 -11.55 7.77 -11.29
C SER A 409 -12.56 8.40 -12.26
N LYS A 410 -13.07 7.63 -13.23
CA LYS A 410 -14.05 8.10 -14.21
C LYS A 410 -15.46 7.65 -13.85
N ALA A 411 -16.43 8.41 -14.35
CA ALA A 411 -17.84 8.09 -14.21
C ALA A 411 -18.15 6.70 -14.80
N PRO A 412 -19.14 5.98 -14.27
CA PRO A 412 -19.59 4.71 -14.84
C PRO A 412 -19.91 4.83 -16.33
N SER A 413 -19.33 3.95 -17.12
CA SER A 413 -19.59 3.82 -18.55
C SER A 413 -19.48 2.35 -18.96
N THR A 414 -20.14 1.97 -20.05
CA THR A 414 -20.11 0.59 -20.56
C THR A 414 -18.68 0.14 -20.88
N VAL A 415 -17.91 0.97 -21.58
CA VAL A 415 -16.51 0.69 -21.94
C VAL A 415 -15.65 0.59 -20.67
N GLY A 416 -15.80 1.53 -19.74
CA GLY A 416 -15.07 1.52 -18.48
C GLY A 416 -15.39 0.29 -17.64
N ASN A 417 -16.65 -0.17 -17.65
CA ASN A 417 -17.04 -1.39 -16.93
C ASN A 417 -16.34 -2.63 -17.50
N TYR A 418 -16.39 -2.86 -18.83
CA TYR A 418 -15.70 -4.00 -19.43
C TYR A 418 -14.18 -3.94 -19.25
N ALA A 419 -13.59 -2.75 -19.41
CA ALA A 419 -12.16 -2.58 -19.17
C ALA A 419 -11.77 -2.90 -17.72
N SER A 420 -12.61 -2.51 -16.75
CA SER A 420 -12.39 -2.80 -15.33
C SER A 420 -12.58 -4.28 -15.01
N GLN A 421 -13.53 -4.97 -15.65
CA GLN A 421 -13.71 -6.42 -15.54
C GLN A 421 -12.49 -7.18 -16.06
N VAL A 422 -12.01 -6.83 -17.26
CA VAL A 422 -10.77 -7.41 -17.82
C VAL A 422 -9.59 -7.12 -16.91
N GLY A 423 -9.45 -5.87 -16.44
CA GLY A 423 -8.38 -5.47 -15.54
C GLY A 423 -8.40 -6.24 -14.21
N THR A 424 -9.59 -6.53 -13.67
CA THR A 424 -9.77 -7.35 -12.46
C THR A 424 -9.28 -8.78 -12.70
N ILE A 425 -9.64 -9.38 -13.84
CA ILE A 425 -9.19 -10.74 -14.19
C ILE A 425 -7.68 -10.78 -14.38
N VAL A 426 -7.08 -9.76 -15.02
CA VAL A 426 -5.62 -9.66 -15.18
C VAL A 426 -4.93 -9.48 -13.83
N TYR A 427 -5.48 -8.64 -12.94
CA TYR A 427 -4.95 -8.40 -11.60
C TYR A 427 -4.90 -9.69 -10.78
N PHE A 428 -6.05 -10.37 -10.62
CA PHE A 428 -6.08 -11.64 -9.88
C PHE A 428 -5.34 -12.75 -10.61
N GLY A 429 -5.42 -12.78 -11.94
CA GLY A 429 -4.68 -13.71 -12.78
C GLY A 429 -3.17 -13.65 -12.53
N PHE A 430 -2.60 -12.44 -12.41
CA PHE A 430 -1.19 -12.24 -12.11
C PHE A 430 -0.76 -13.00 -10.85
N PHE A 431 -1.47 -12.78 -9.73
CA PHE A 431 -1.14 -13.40 -8.44
C PHE A 431 -1.58 -14.86 -8.34
N LEU A 432 -2.83 -15.16 -8.66
CA LEU A 432 -3.39 -16.50 -8.49
C LEU A 432 -2.70 -17.50 -9.40
N THR A 433 -2.27 -17.13 -10.61
CA THR A 433 -1.55 -18.04 -11.50
C THR A 433 -0.02 -18.00 -11.34
N MET A 434 0.50 -17.12 -10.47
CA MET A 434 1.93 -17.01 -10.15
C MET A 434 2.61 -18.32 -9.76
N PRO A 435 1.97 -19.22 -8.98
CA PRO A 435 2.57 -20.51 -8.63
C PRO A 435 2.98 -21.36 -9.83
N TRP A 436 2.34 -21.16 -10.98
CA TRP A 436 2.62 -21.86 -12.22
C TRP A 436 3.53 -21.05 -13.14
N TRP A 437 3.12 -19.83 -13.51
CA TRP A 437 3.84 -19.08 -14.55
C TRP A 437 5.25 -18.67 -14.10
N SER A 438 5.47 -18.40 -12.81
CA SER A 438 6.79 -17.97 -12.34
C SER A 438 7.85 -19.08 -12.34
N ARG A 439 7.44 -20.35 -12.44
CA ARG A 439 8.33 -21.52 -12.61
C ARG A 439 8.75 -21.75 -14.06
N LEU A 440 8.02 -21.18 -15.02
CA LEU A 440 8.20 -21.50 -16.44
C LEU A 440 9.34 -20.69 -17.06
N GLY A 441 10.08 -21.35 -17.95
CA GLY A 441 11.21 -20.78 -18.70
C GLY A 441 12.57 -21.01 -18.04
N ARG A 442 13.64 -20.74 -18.78
CA ARG A 442 15.03 -20.91 -18.31
C ARG A 442 15.56 -19.62 -17.71
N SER A 443 15.87 -19.64 -16.41
CA SER A 443 16.56 -18.53 -15.74
C SER A 443 18.01 -18.40 -16.20
N LYS A 444 18.51 -17.17 -16.18
CA LYS A 444 19.94 -16.87 -16.32
C LYS A 444 20.67 -17.27 -15.04
N ALA A 445 21.96 -17.56 -15.16
CA ALA A 445 22.81 -17.78 -13.99
C ALA A 445 22.85 -16.50 -13.14
N VAL A 446 22.58 -16.65 -11.85
CA VAL A 446 22.76 -15.58 -10.87
C VAL A 446 24.25 -15.56 -10.50
N PRO A 447 24.92 -14.40 -10.49
CA PRO A 447 26.29 -14.27 -10.01
C PRO A 447 26.44 -14.80 -8.57
N GLU A 448 27.63 -15.31 -8.22
CA GLU A 448 27.92 -15.75 -6.85
C GLU A 448 28.07 -14.57 -5.89
N ARG A 449 28.51 -13.43 -6.40
CA ARG A 449 28.79 -12.19 -5.66
C ARG A 449 28.05 -11.04 -6.32
N VAL A 450 27.77 -10.02 -5.53
CA VAL A 450 27.08 -8.80 -6.00
C VAL A 450 27.83 -8.17 -7.17
N VAL A 451 27.12 -7.87 -8.26
CA VAL A 451 27.68 -7.15 -9.41
C VAL A 451 27.65 -5.65 -9.09
N TYR A 452 28.84 -5.07 -9.06
CA TYR A 452 29.04 -3.64 -8.83
C TYR A 452 29.99 -3.12 -9.89
N THR A 453 29.45 -2.38 -10.86
CA THR A 453 30.22 -1.60 -11.82
C THR A 453 30.28 -0.16 -11.33
N HIS A 454 31.51 0.36 -11.18
CA HIS A 454 31.81 1.72 -10.76
C HIS A 454 31.25 2.78 -11.71
#